data_AF-A0A2H3D1P6-F1
#
_entry.id   AF-A0A2H3D1P6-F1
#
_cell.length_a   1.000
_cell.length_b   1.000
_cell.length_c   1.000
_cell.angle_alpha   90.00
_cell.angle_beta   90.00
_cell.angle_gamma   90.00
#
_symmetry.space_group_name_H-M   'P 1'
#
loop_
_entity.id
_entity.type
_entity.pdbx_description
1 polymer ?
#
loop_
_entity_poly.entity_id
_entity_poly.type
_entity_poly.pdbx_seq_one_letter_code
_entity_poly.pdbx_strand_id
1 'polypeptide(L)'
;MPNEEDADILVMEYVEGKSLEDWLSERPEHTKPEDLGDKDAEYVEETKRMFKKTLTGIHSINKLGVAHRRINPSSIILTPDPSGTPVFIDFALTVCHVDLKVIRRRYRNDLQVIYPLRDCCEQHLEVMANWAKEELANPGETWIRFRVDESSVTSR
;
A
#
# COMPACT_ATOMS: atom_id res chain seq x y z
N MET A 1 2.60 -31.54 -18.36
CA MET A 1 1.19 -31.58 -17.87
C MET A 1 0.51 -32.86 -18.38
N PRO A 2 -0.74 -33.23 -17.99
CA PRO A 2 -1.39 -34.50 -18.38
C PRO A 2 -1.43 -34.80 -19.89
N ASN A 3 -1.16 -33.79 -20.73
CA ASN A 3 -1.14 -33.87 -22.19
C ASN A 3 0.25 -33.55 -22.80
N GLU A 4 1.36 -33.82 -22.09
CA GLU A 4 2.74 -33.51 -22.55
C GLU A 4 3.02 -32.02 -22.80
N GLU A 5 2.14 -31.12 -22.37
CA GLU A 5 2.36 -29.68 -22.46
C GLU A 5 3.48 -29.24 -21.49
N ASP A 6 4.35 -28.36 -21.99
CA ASP A 6 5.31 -27.62 -21.19
C ASP A 6 4.56 -26.68 -20.22
N ALA A 7 5.01 -26.64 -18.97
CA ALA A 7 4.49 -25.70 -17.98
C ALA A 7 5.59 -24.69 -17.65
N ASP A 8 5.28 -23.41 -17.82
CA ASP A 8 6.11 -22.33 -17.31
C ASP A 8 5.96 -22.27 -15.78
N ILE A 9 7.04 -22.53 -15.07
CA ILE A 9 7.07 -22.51 -13.60
C ILE A 9 7.89 -21.30 -13.15
N LEU A 10 7.25 -20.40 -12.40
CA LEU A 10 7.95 -19.35 -11.66
C LEU A 10 8.27 -19.88 -10.25
N VAL A 11 9.55 -20.04 -9.95
CA VAL A 11 10.03 -20.37 -8.60
C VAL A 11 10.50 -19.08 -7.93
N MET A 12 9.99 -18.82 -6.73
CA MET A 12 10.36 -17.66 -5.92
C MET A 12 10.52 -18.05 -4.46
N GLU A 13 11.05 -17.14 -3.66
CA GLU A 13 11.13 -17.30 -2.21
C GLU A 13 9.74 -17.60 -1.62
N TYR A 14 9.68 -18.57 -0.70
CA TYR A 14 8.51 -18.78 0.12
C TYR A 14 8.46 -17.70 1.20
N VAL A 15 7.42 -16.88 1.16
CA VAL A 15 7.19 -15.83 2.16
C VAL A 15 6.25 -16.39 3.22
N GLU A 16 6.79 -16.72 4.39
CA GLU A 16 5.98 -17.10 5.55
C GLU A 16 5.19 -15.89 6.06
N GLY A 17 3.93 -16.10 6.42
CA GLY A 17 3.09 -15.06 6.99
C GLY A 17 1.60 -15.29 6.74
N LYS A 18 0.81 -14.26 7.05
CA LYS A 18 -0.62 -14.21 6.75
C LYS A 18 -0.90 -13.14 5.70
N SER A 19 -1.93 -13.31 4.87
CA SER A 19 -2.27 -12.26 3.93
C SER A 19 -2.79 -11.02 4.67
N LEU A 20 -2.70 -9.85 4.04
CA LEU A 20 -3.33 -8.66 4.58
C LEU A 20 -4.86 -8.78 4.56
N GLU A 21 -5.41 -9.60 3.66
CA GLU A 21 -6.83 -9.99 3.67
C GLU A 21 -7.19 -10.72 4.97
N ASP A 22 -6.42 -11.74 5.36
CA ASP A 22 -6.63 -12.47 6.61
C ASP A 22 -6.49 -11.53 7.81
N TRP A 23 -5.47 -10.68 7.81
CA TRP A 23 -5.30 -9.67 8.87
C TRP A 23 -6.50 -8.72 8.99
N LEU A 24 -7.12 -8.32 7.88
CA LEU A 24 -8.33 -7.51 7.90
C LEU A 24 -9.53 -8.30 8.44
N SER A 25 -9.65 -9.58 8.07
CA SER A 25 -10.77 -10.45 8.49
C SER A 25 -10.79 -10.74 10.00
N GLU A 26 -9.63 -10.71 10.66
CA GLU A 26 -9.51 -10.91 12.10
C GLU A 26 -9.97 -9.68 12.92
N ARG A 27 -10.18 -8.54 12.26
CA ARG A 27 -10.56 -7.30 12.94
C ARG A 27 -12.06 -7.26 13.18
N PRO A 28 -12.51 -6.62 14.28
CA PRO A 28 -13.93 -6.46 14.54
C PRO A 28 -14.60 -5.66 13.42
N GLU A 29 -15.62 -6.25 12.81
CA GLU A 29 -16.56 -5.53 11.97
C GLU A 29 -17.29 -4.48 12.81
N HIS A 30 -17.49 -3.30 12.24
CA HIS A 30 -18.20 -2.20 12.88
C HIS A 30 -18.76 -1.26 11.80
N THR A 31 -19.88 -0.61 12.14
CA THR A 31 -20.53 0.37 11.26
C THR A 31 -20.26 1.80 11.69
N LYS A 32 -19.91 1.99 12.95
CA LYS A 32 -19.54 3.29 13.53
C LYS A 32 -18.42 3.12 14.57
N PRO A 33 -17.64 4.17 14.87
CA PRO A 33 -16.57 4.10 15.86
C PRO A 33 -17.02 3.61 17.25
N GLU A 34 -18.25 3.96 17.66
CA GLU A 34 -18.78 3.61 18.98
C GLU A 34 -18.97 2.10 19.18
N ASP A 35 -19.13 1.34 18.09
CA ASP A 35 -19.25 -0.13 18.13
C ASP A 35 -17.97 -0.80 18.67
N LEU A 36 -16.82 -0.09 18.60
CA LEU A 36 -15.53 -0.57 19.10
C LEU A 36 -15.27 -0.18 20.57
N GLY A 37 -16.07 0.72 21.13
CA GLY A 37 -15.89 1.23 22.50
C GLY A 37 -14.46 1.71 22.76
N ASP A 38 -13.88 1.28 23.88
CA ASP A 38 -12.53 1.66 24.29
C ASP A 38 -11.41 1.22 23.32
N LYS A 39 -11.72 0.32 22.37
CA LYS A 39 -10.75 -0.18 21.39
C LYS A 39 -10.65 0.69 20.13
N ASP A 40 -11.50 1.70 19.95
CA ASP A 40 -11.50 2.54 18.75
C ASP A 40 -10.14 3.22 18.51
N ALA A 41 -9.56 3.80 19.57
CA ALA A 41 -8.27 4.49 19.48
C ALA A 41 -7.14 3.54 19.05
N GLU A 42 -7.07 2.35 19.67
CA GLU A 42 -6.10 1.32 19.29
C GLU A 42 -6.36 0.86 17.84
N TYR A 43 -7.61 0.61 17.48
CA TYR A 43 -8.02 0.21 16.14
C TYR A 43 -7.52 1.21 15.09
N VAL A 44 -7.72 2.51 15.31
CA VAL A 44 -7.27 3.58 14.40
C VAL A 44 -5.75 3.62 14.31
N GLU A 45 -5.03 3.56 15.42
CA GLU A 45 -3.56 3.61 15.41
C GLU A 45 -2.93 2.40 14.71
N GLU A 46 -3.48 1.20 14.92
CA GLU A 46 -3.04 0.02 14.17
C GLU A 46 -3.31 0.15 12.67
N THR A 47 -4.43 0.78 12.32
CA THR A 47 -4.81 1.04 10.92
C THR A 47 -3.82 1.98 10.26
N LYS A 48 -3.50 3.10 10.91
CA LYS A 48 -2.47 4.05 10.45
C LYS A 48 -1.12 3.37 10.28
N ARG A 49 -0.72 2.53 11.25
CA ARG A 49 0.52 1.78 11.20
C ARG A 49 0.58 0.84 9.99
N MET A 50 -0.47 0.08 9.73
CA MET A 50 -0.52 -0.84 8.58
C MET A 50 -0.56 -0.07 7.26
N PHE A 51 -1.37 0.99 7.19
CA PHE A 51 -1.47 1.87 6.04
C PHE A 51 -0.09 2.44 5.66
N LYS A 52 0.63 2.98 6.65
CA LYS A 52 1.98 3.51 6.48
C LYS A 52 2.95 2.47 5.91
N LYS A 53 2.94 1.24 6.42
CA LYS A 53 3.81 0.16 5.93
C LYS A 53 3.50 -0.20 4.48
N THR A 54 2.23 -0.42 4.15
CA THR A 54 1.84 -0.75 2.78
C THR A 54 2.25 0.36 1.82
N LEU A 55 1.90 1.61 2.12
CA LEU A 55 2.27 2.73 1.26
C LEU A 55 3.79 2.89 1.11
N THR A 56 4.57 2.62 2.17
CA THR A 56 6.04 2.61 2.11
C THR A 56 6.55 1.52 1.16
N GLY A 57 5.93 0.34 1.18
CA GLY A 57 6.24 -0.74 0.25
C GLY A 57 5.93 -0.35 -1.20
N ILE A 58 4.73 0.20 -1.47
CA ILE A 58 4.33 0.69 -2.79
C ILE A 58 5.29 1.75 -3.31
N HIS A 59 5.67 2.69 -2.44
CA HIS A 59 6.67 3.71 -2.75
C HIS A 59 8.01 3.10 -3.14
N SER A 60 8.45 2.08 -2.41
CA SER A 60 9.72 1.39 -2.69
C SER A 60 9.68 0.64 -4.02
N ILE A 61 8.57 -0.03 -4.34
CA ILE A 61 8.32 -0.66 -5.65
C ILE A 61 8.39 0.39 -6.76
N ASN A 62 7.67 1.49 -6.58
CA ASN A 62 7.64 2.59 -7.52
C ASN A 62 9.05 3.15 -7.77
N LYS A 63 9.86 3.39 -6.73
CA LYS A 63 11.25 3.88 -6.87
C LYS A 63 12.14 3.04 -7.77
N LEU A 64 11.82 1.75 -7.94
CA LEU A 64 12.54 0.85 -8.85
C LEU A 64 12.06 0.94 -10.31
N GLY A 65 11.15 1.88 -10.63
CA GLY A 65 10.52 2.01 -11.94
C GLY A 65 9.50 0.89 -12.21
N VAL A 66 8.93 0.31 -11.14
CA VAL A 66 8.00 -0.80 -11.22
C VAL A 66 6.59 -0.32 -10.88
N ALA A 67 5.60 -0.70 -11.68
CA ALA A 67 4.19 -0.54 -11.35
C ALA A 67 3.55 -1.92 -11.18
N HIS A 68 3.14 -2.24 -9.95
CA HIS A 68 2.53 -3.53 -9.58
C HIS A 68 1.19 -3.79 -10.29
N ARG A 69 0.41 -2.73 -10.57
CA ARG A 69 -0.87 -2.73 -11.31
C ARG A 69 -2.04 -3.50 -10.69
N ARG A 70 -1.83 -4.38 -9.72
CA ARG A 70 -2.91 -5.08 -9.00
C ARG A 70 -2.61 -5.22 -7.51
N ILE A 71 -2.67 -4.10 -6.81
CA ILE A 71 -2.53 -4.10 -5.36
C ILE A 71 -3.90 -4.32 -4.72
N ASN A 72 -4.05 -5.43 -4.02
CA ASN A 72 -5.20 -5.76 -3.19
C ASN A 72 -4.74 -6.46 -1.89
N PRO A 73 -5.60 -6.61 -0.85
CA PRO A 73 -5.18 -7.24 0.40
C PRO A 73 -4.58 -8.66 0.24
N SER A 74 -5.11 -9.47 -0.68
CA SER A 74 -4.62 -10.83 -0.91
C SER A 74 -3.25 -10.90 -1.59
N SER A 75 -2.83 -9.85 -2.30
CA SER A 75 -1.51 -9.72 -2.92
C SER A 75 -0.40 -9.28 -1.95
N ILE A 76 -0.71 -9.09 -0.67
CA ILE A 76 0.23 -8.61 0.34
C ILE A 76 0.31 -9.65 1.46
N ILE A 77 1.50 -10.18 1.74
CA ILE A 77 1.77 -11.06 2.88
C ILE A 77 2.41 -10.24 4.00
N LEU A 78 1.85 -10.34 5.19
CA LEU A 78 2.43 -9.83 6.42
C LEU A 78 3.27 -10.95 7.05
N THR A 79 4.58 -10.74 7.06
CA THR A 79 5.52 -11.66 7.68
C THR A 79 5.31 -11.75 9.20
N PRO A 80 5.70 -12.87 9.85
CA PRO A 80 5.46 -13.09 11.28
C PRO A 80 6.39 -12.28 12.21
N ASP A 81 7.25 -11.43 11.66
CA ASP A 81 8.15 -10.60 12.45
C ASP A 81 7.33 -9.63 13.34
N PRO A 82 7.88 -9.13 14.48
CA PRO A 82 7.14 -8.26 15.39
C PRO A 82 6.60 -6.98 14.74
N SER A 83 7.25 -6.53 13.67
CA SER A 83 6.83 -5.39 12.88
C SER A 83 5.88 -5.76 11.75
N GLY A 84 5.59 -7.02 11.46
CA GLY A 84 4.64 -7.45 10.43
C GLY A 84 4.96 -6.82 9.07
N THR A 85 6.16 -7.06 8.55
CA THR A 85 6.66 -6.45 7.32
C THR A 85 5.81 -6.90 6.12
N PRO A 86 5.27 -5.97 5.31
CA PRO A 86 4.49 -6.33 4.13
C PRO A 86 5.39 -6.73 2.96
N VAL A 87 5.10 -7.88 2.38
CA VAL A 87 5.71 -8.38 1.14
C VAL A 87 4.65 -8.40 0.06
N PHE A 88 4.93 -7.73 -1.05
CA PHE A 88 4.01 -7.61 -2.18
C PHE A 88 4.31 -8.70 -3.19
N ILE A 89 3.29 -9.46 -3.56
CA ILE A 89 3.37 -10.55 -4.51
C ILE A 89 2.55 -10.18 -5.73
N ASP A 90 3.06 -10.53 -6.91
CA ASP A 90 2.33 -10.38 -8.16
C ASP A 90 2.59 -11.57 -9.06
N PHE A 91 1.55 -12.01 -9.75
CA PHE A 91 1.61 -13.05 -10.75
C PHE A 91 1.39 -12.43 -12.13
N ALA A 92 2.48 -11.89 -12.68
CA ALA A 92 2.63 -11.47 -14.09
C ALA A 92 1.82 -10.24 -14.55
N LEU A 93 1.36 -9.36 -13.66
CA LEU A 93 0.66 -8.13 -14.05
C LEU A 93 1.53 -6.88 -13.94
N THR A 94 2.67 -6.98 -13.26
CA THR A 94 3.63 -5.93 -13.01
C THR A 94 4.31 -5.50 -14.29
N VAL A 95 4.51 -4.19 -14.43
CA VAL A 95 5.26 -3.59 -15.54
C VAL A 95 6.49 -2.91 -14.99
N CYS A 96 7.63 -3.18 -15.61
CA CYS A 96 8.92 -2.57 -15.30
C CYS A 96 9.21 -1.36 -16.20
N HIS A 97 10.22 -0.57 -15.85
CA HIS A 97 10.67 0.60 -16.61
C HIS A 97 9.61 1.68 -16.83
N VAL A 98 8.72 1.82 -15.84
CA VAL A 98 7.63 2.78 -15.87
C VAL A 98 8.14 4.17 -15.49
N ASP A 99 7.81 5.19 -16.31
CA ASP A 99 8.03 6.59 -15.93
C ASP A 99 6.96 7.05 -14.94
N LEU A 100 7.33 7.07 -13.66
CA LEU A 100 6.46 7.53 -12.59
C LEU A 100 6.07 8.99 -12.69
N LYS A 101 6.89 9.86 -13.31
CA LYS A 101 6.54 11.28 -13.50
C LYS A 101 5.32 11.38 -14.40
N VAL A 102 5.25 10.54 -15.43
CA VAL A 102 4.09 10.44 -16.34
C VAL A 102 2.87 9.89 -15.62
N ILE A 103 3.00 8.79 -14.87
CA ILE A 103 1.88 8.21 -14.11
C ILE A 103 1.30 9.23 -13.14
N ARG A 104 2.13 9.88 -12.31
CA ARG A 104 1.65 10.83 -11.30
C ARG A 104 0.93 12.01 -11.92
N ARG A 105 1.48 12.57 -13.00
CA ARG A 105 0.84 13.67 -13.74
C ARG A 105 -0.53 13.25 -14.29
N ARG A 106 -0.62 12.05 -14.87
CA ARG A 106 -1.84 11.52 -15.47
C ARG A 106 -2.94 11.26 -14.44
N TYR A 107 -2.58 10.72 -13.28
CA TYR A 107 -3.55 10.31 -12.26
C TYR A 107 -3.72 11.32 -11.11
N ARG A 108 -3.03 12.46 -11.14
CA ARG A 108 -3.04 13.50 -10.08
C ARG A 108 -3.00 12.89 -8.67
N ASN A 109 -2.03 12.01 -8.47
CA ASN A 109 -1.94 11.19 -7.29
C ASN A 109 -0.97 11.82 -6.29
N ASP A 110 -1.49 12.65 -5.39
CA ASP A 110 -0.68 13.41 -4.42
C ASP A 110 -0.06 12.51 -3.35
N LEU A 111 -0.71 11.38 -3.04
CA LEU A 111 -0.17 10.31 -2.20
C LEU A 111 0.85 9.44 -2.97
N GLN A 112 0.87 9.56 -4.30
CA GLN A 112 1.69 8.80 -5.25
C GLN A 112 1.53 7.27 -5.13
N VAL A 113 0.34 6.83 -4.71
CA VAL A 113 -0.03 5.43 -4.46
C VAL A 113 -1.46 5.17 -4.94
N ILE A 114 -1.67 4.04 -5.61
CA ILE A 114 -2.99 3.67 -6.13
C ILE A 114 -3.68 2.83 -5.05
N TYR A 115 -4.73 3.41 -4.47
CA TYR A 115 -5.73 2.79 -3.57
C TYR A 115 -5.36 2.69 -2.08
N PRO A 116 -6.19 3.22 -1.17
CA PRO A 116 -6.14 2.88 0.24
C PRO A 116 -6.80 1.51 0.46
N LEU A 117 -6.15 0.64 1.20
CA LEU A 117 -6.83 -0.54 1.77
C LEU A 117 -7.84 -0.04 2.80
N ARG A 118 -9.15 -0.10 2.50
CA ARG A 118 -10.19 -0.66 3.40
C ARG A 118 -11.64 -0.42 2.99
N ASP A 119 -12.46 -1.39 3.38
CA ASP A 119 -13.86 -1.26 3.77
C ASP A 119 -13.93 -0.95 5.29
N CYS A 120 -14.17 0.31 5.67
CA CYS A 120 -14.55 0.70 7.04
C CYS A 120 -15.62 1.79 6.97
N CYS A 121 -16.13 2.25 8.12
CA CYS A 121 -17.11 3.33 8.14
C CYS A 121 -16.54 4.64 7.56
N GLU A 122 -17.43 5.49 7.04
CA GLU A 122 -17.07 6.77 6.43
C GLU A 122 -16.29 7.68 7.39
N GLN A 123 -16.60 7.64 8.68
CA GLN A 123 -15.91 8.41 9.71
C GLN A 123 -14.43 8.04 9.83
N HIS A 124 -14.10 6.74 9.84
CA HIS A 124 -12.70 6.32 9.86
C HIS A 124 -11.99 6.67 8.54
N LEU A 125 -12.68 6.60 7.40
CA LEU A 125 -12.13 7.04 6.12
C LEU A 125 -11.77 8.53 6.15
N GLU A 126 -12.63 9.38 6.74
CA GLU A 126 -12.35 10.81 6.90
C GLU A 126 -11.14 11.07 7.81
N VAL A 127 -11.08 10.40 8.97
CA VAL A 127 -9.93 10.51 9.89
C VAL A 127 -8.63 10.12 9.20
N MET A 128 -8.64 9.02 8.45
CA MET A 128 -7.48 8.54 7.71
C MET A 128 -7.08 9.49 6.58
N ALA A 129 -8.06 10.05 5.86
CA ALA A 129 -7.82 11.00 4.79
C ALA A 129 -7.24 12.32 5.31
N ASN A 130 -7.74 12.83 6.43
CA ASN A 130 -7.23 14.06 7.05
C ASN A 130 -5.82 13.86 7.59
N TRP A 131 -5.56 12.77 8.30
CA TRP A 131 -4.21 12.41 8.73
C TRP A 131 -3.23 12.32 7.55
N ALA A 132 -3.61 11.65 6.45
CA ALA A 132 -2.75 11.54 5.28
C ALA A 132 -2.47 12.90 4.62
N LYS A 133 -3.44 13.82 4.58
CA LYS A 133 -3.24 15.19 4.08
C LYS A 133 -2.26 15.97 4.95
N GLU A 134 -2.37 15.87 6.27
CA GLU A 134 -1.47 16.53 7.22
C GLU A 134 -0.02 16.01 7.10
N GLU A 135 0.16 14.70 6.96
CA GLU A 135 1.47 14.08 6.73
C GLU A 135 2.11 14.57 5.43
N LEU A 136 1.32 14.75 4.36
CA LEU A 136 1.81 15.24 3.07
C LEU A 136 2.10 16.75 3.07
N ALA A 137 1.43 17.53 3.91
CA ALA A 137 1.64 18.97 4.02
C ALA A 137 3.02 19.31 4.63
N ASN A 138 3.70 18.34 5.26
CA ASN A 138 4.99 18.50 5.92
C ASN A 138 6.11 17.70 5.22
N PRO A 139 6.57 18.11 4.03
CA PRO A 139 7.50 17.32 3.19
C PRO A 139 8.89 17.07 3.80
N GLY A 140 9.31 17.85 4.81
CA GLY A 140 10.57 17.62 5.54
C GLY A 140 10.50 16.46 6.54
N GLU A 141 9.31 16.18 7.06
CA GLU A 141 9.06 15.20 8.13
C GLU A 141 8.29 13.98 7.65
N THR A 142 7.66 14.08 6.48
CA THR A 142 6.92 12.97 5.88
C THR A 142 7.84 11.77 5.65
N TRP A 143 7.32 10.60 6.02
CA TRP A 143 7.95 9.31 5.72
C TRP A 143 7.87 8.96 4.23
N ILE A 144 7.03 9.66 3.46
CA ILE A 144 6.91 9.56 2.01
C ILE A 144 7.88 10.55 1.33
N ARG A 145 9.17 10.21 1.27
CA ARG A 145 10.16 11.07 0.61
C ARG A 145 10.26 10.76 -0.88
N PHE A 146 9.74 11.66 -1.71
CA PHE A 146 10.07 11.76 -3.12
C PHE A 146 11.04 12.92 -3.31
N ARG A 147 12.22 12.66 -3.88
CA ARG A 147 12.99 13.75 -4.47
C ARG A 147 12.19 14.23 -5.68
N VAL A 148 11.60 15.40 -5.57
CA VAL A 148 11.25 16.16 -6.76
C VAL A 148 12.60 16.59 -7.33
N ASP A 149 13.04 16.02 -8.45
CA ASP A 149 14.18 16.61 -9.14
C ASP A 149 13.80 18.07 -9.44
N GLU A 150 14.58 19.00 -8.91
CA GLU A 150 14.41 20.46 -9.11
C GLU A 150 14.53 20.90 -10.58
N SER A 151 14.69 19.95 -11.51
CA SER A 151 14.90 20.20 -12.94
C SER A 151 13.65 20.63 -13.71
N SER A 152 12.47 20.76 -13.09
CA SER A 152 11.26 21.27 -13.77
C SER A 152 11.00 22.76 -13.56
N VAL A 153 11.90 23.50 -12.91
CA VAL A 153 11.75 24.96 -12.72
C VAL A 153 12.36 25.78 -13.86
N THR A 154 13.16 25.18 -14.75
CA THR A 154 13.86 25.90 -15.83
C THR A 154 13.41 25.50 -17.23
N SER A 155 12.12 25.66 -17.51
CA SER A 155 11.65 25.88 -18.88
C SER A 155 10.30 26.61 -18.82
N ARG A 156 10.39 27.93 -18.68
CA ARG A 156 9.37 28.88 -19.13
C ARG A 156 9.81 29.45 -20.47
#